data_AF-A0A2D6XKF2-F1
#
_entry.id   AF-A0A2D6XKF2-F1
#
_cell.length_a   1.000
_cell.length_b   1.000
_cell.length_c   1.000
_cell.angle_alpha   90.00
_cell.angle_beta   90.00
_cell.angle_gamma   90.00
#
_symmetry.space_group_name_H-M   'P 1'
#
loop_
_entity.id
_entity.type
_entity.pdbx_description
1 polymer ?
#
loop_
_entity_poly.entity_id
_entity_poly.type
_entity_poly.pdbx_seq_one_letter_code
_entity_poly.pdbx_strand_id
1 'polypeptide(L)' 'MQYKEKLKDSRWIEFRKRVYKKDDHKCVICKTTDRPLHAHHRFYENNKEPWDYNIGDLDTLCNWCHESLHGNFGDWLEQ' A
#
# COMPACT_ATOMS: atom_id res chain seq x y z
N MET A 1 5.20 -11.68 15.59
CA MET A 1 4.05 -10.78 15.39
C MET A 1 3.45 -11.07 14.02
N GLN A 2 2.13 -11.23 13.92
CA GLN A 2 1.50 -11.39 12.61
C GLN A 2 1.67 -10.10 11.79
N TYR A 3 1.93 -10.22 10.48
CA TYR A 3 2.23 -9.08 9.61
C TYR A 3 1.19 -7.94 9.73
N LYS A 4 -0.11 -8.30 9.82
CA LYS A 4 -1.21 -7.34 9.96
C LYS A 4 -1.11 -6.45 11.20
N GLU A 5 -0.55 -6.93 12.30
CA GLU A 5 -0.38 -6.14 13.52
C GLU A 5 0.72 -5.08 13.37
N LYS A 6 1.76 -5.38 12.57
CA LYS A 6 2.81 -4.39 12.23
C LYS A 6 2.22 -3.18 11.48
N LEU A 7 1.11 -3.36 10.75
CA LEU A 7 0.44 -2.28 10.03
C LEU A 7 -0.36 -1.33 10.95
N LYS A 8 -0.45 -1.63 12.25
CA LYS A 8 -1.02 -0.73 13.26
C LYS A 8 0.07 0.07 14.00
N ASP A 9 1.35 -0.26 13.79
CA ASP A 9 2.48 0.42 14.40
C ASP A 9 2.60 1.87 13.90
N SER A 10 2.96 2.80 14.80
CA SER A 10 3.11 4.22 14.46
C SER A 10 4.13 4.44 13.34
N ARG A 11 5.19 3.63 13.28
CA ARG A 11 6.22 3.70 12.24
C ARG A 11 5.63 3.42 10.86
N TRP A 12 4.79 2.40 10.73
CA TRP A 12 4.08 2.14 9.48
C TRP A 12 3.09 3.25 9.14
N ILE A 13 2.32 3.71 10.14
CA ILE A 13 1.31 4.77 9.94
C ILE A 13 1.96 6.05 9.43
N GLU A 14 3.11 6.45 9.97
CA GLU A 14 3.87 7.61 9.51
C GLU A 14 4.49 7.38 8.13
N PHE A 15 5.07 6.20 7.91
CA PHE A 15 5.70 5.86 6.64
C PHE A 15 4.70 5.86 5.48
N ARG A 16 3.54 5.19 5.62
CA ARG A 16 2.51 5.17 4.56
C ARG A 16 1.96 6.56 4.25
N LYS A 17 1.85 7.46 5.24
CA LYS A 17 1.45 8.86 5.00
C LYS A 17 2.46 9.58 4.12
N ARG A 18 3.75 9.32 4.29
CA ARG A 18 4.79 9.88 3.41
C ARG A 18 4.68 9.32 1.99
N VAL A 19 4.34 8.04 1.83
CA VAL A 19 4.10 7.42 0.52
C VAL A 19 2.91 8.09 -0.17
N TYR A 20 1.80 8.27 0.54
CA TYR A 20 0.64 9.00 0.01
C TYR A 20 0.99 10.43 -0.40
N LYS A 21 1.76 11.14 0.43
CA LYS A 21 2.23 12.49 0.11
C LYS A 21 3.14 12.54 -1.12
N LYS A 22 4.04 11.56 -1.30
CA LYS A 22 4.90 11.44 -2.49
C LYS A 22 4.07 11.39 -3.77
N ASP A 23 2.96 10.67 -3.74
CA ASP A 23 2.10 10.44 -4.90
C ASP A 23 0.88 11.39 -4.94
N ASP A 24 0.95 12.53 -4.26
CA ASP A 24 -0.10 13.55 -4.23
C ASP A 24 -1.48 13.02 -3.80
N HIS A 25 -1.50 12.03 -2.89
CA HIS A 25 -2.68 11.29 -2.44
C HIS A 25 -3.51 10.73 -3.60
N LYS A 26 -2.85 10.27 -4.67
CA LYS A 26 -3.48 9.68 -5.85
C LYS A 26 -2.96 8.28 -6.10
N CYS A 27 -3.85 7.40 -6.55
CA CYS A 27 -3.43 6.10 -7.06
C CYS A 27 -2.47 6.29 -8.24
N VAL A 28 -1.28 5.70 -8.20
CA VAL A 28 -0.31 5.88 -9.29
C VAL A 28 -0.75 5.19 -10.59
N ILE A 29 -1.64 4.20 -10.53
CA ILE A 29 -2.16 3.48 -11.70
C ILE A 29 -3.35 4.23 -12.31
N CYS A 30 -4.47 4.32 -11.61
CA CYS A 30 -5.71 4.87 -12.15
C CYS A 30 -5.97 6.35 -11.81
N LYS A 31 -5.05 6.99 -11.08
CA LYS A 31 -5.09 8.41 -10.69
C LYS A 31 -6.26 8.85 -9.80
N THR A 32 -7.11 7.92 -9.36
CA THR A 32 -8.24 8.24 -8.48
C THR A 32 -7.78 8.80 -7.13
N THR A 33 -8.56 9.75 -6.62
CA THR A 33 -8.52 10.31 -5.26
C THR A 33 -9.68 9.83 -4.39
N ASP A 34 -10.65 9.13 -4.98
CA ASP A 34 -11.99 8.95 -4.38
C ASP A 34 -12.17 7.56 -3.77
N ARG A 35 -11.07 6.83 -3.57
CA ARG A 35 -11.06 5.47 -3.05
C ARG A 35 -10.03 5.33 -1.93
N PRO A 36 -10.23 4.40 -0.98
CA PRO A 36 -9.23 4.11 0.05
C PRO A 36 -7.86 3.83 -0.55
N LEU A 37 -6.83 4.48 -0.03
CA LEU A 37 -5.46 4.36 -0.50
C LEU A 37 -4.64 3.42 0.38
N HIS A 38 -3.78 2.63 -0.25
CA HIS A 38 -2.87 1.68 0.35
C HIS A 38 -1.45 1.96 -0.13
N ALA A 39 -0.47 1.82 0.77
CA ALA A 39 0.94 1.85 0.39
C ALA A 39 1.34 0.43 -0.01
N HIS A 40 1.66 0.25 -1.28
CA HIS A 40 2.01 -1.01 -1.89
C HIS A 40 3.53 -1.16 -1.96
N HIS A 41 4.08 -2.21 -1.36
CA HIS A 41 5.48 -2.60 -1.56
C HIS A 41 5.66 -3.18 -2.97
N ARG A 42 6.59 -2.62 -3.75
CA ARG A 42 6.93 -3.15 -5.10
C ARG A 42 7.64 -4.50 -5.05
N PHE A 43 8.32 -4.77 -3.93
CA PHE A 43 9.03 -6.00 -3.65
C PHE A 43 9.14 -6.21 -2.14
N TYR A 44 9.40 -7.44 -1.74
CA TYR A 44 9.64 -7.80 -0.35
C TYR A 44 11.04 -8.37 -0.18
N GLU A 45 11.78 -7.88 0.81
CA GLU A 45 13.08 -8.42 1.21
C GLU A 45 12.98 -9.09 2.58
N ASN A 46 13.78 -10.15 2.76
CA ASN A 46 13.87 -10.86 4.02
C ASN A 46 14.39 -9.92 5.13
N ASN A 47 13.84 -10.09 6.33
CA ASN A 47 14.22 -9.33 7.53
C ASN A 47 13.98 -7.81 7.47
N LYS A 48 13.22 -7.30 6.50
CA LYS A 48 12.74 -5.92 6.51
C LYS A 48 11.36 -5.80 7.14
N GLU A 49 11.19 -4.83 8.02
CA GLU A 49 9.89 -4.39 8.50
C GLU A 49 9.17 -3.54 7.43
N PRO A 50 7.84 -3.36 7.50
CA PRO A 50 7.10 -2.62 6.49
C PRO A 50 7.62 -1.19 6.23
N TRP A 51 8.23 -0.55 7.23
CA TRP A 51 8.78 0.81 7.16
C TRP A 51 10.30 0.87 6.88
N ASP A 52 11.00 -0.26 6.72
CA ASP A 52 12.45 -0.30 6.50
C ASP A 52 12.86 -0.09 5.01
N TYR A 53 11.91 0.34 4.19
CA TYR A 53 12.09 0.55 2.75
C TYR A 53 12.29 2.03 2.43
N ASN A 54 12.85 2.34 1.26
CA ASN A 54 12.87 3.71 0.80
C ASN A 54 11.48 4.13 0.36
N ILE A 55 11.22 5.45 0.41
CA ILE A 55 9.94 6.00 -0.03
C ILE A 55 9.62 5.66 -1.50
N GLY A 56 10.65 5.51 -2.33
CA GLY A 56 10.54 5.16 -3.75
C GLY A 56 10.26 3.68 -4.02
N ASP A 57 10.38 2.82 -3.01
CA ASP A 57 10.14 1.37 -3.12
C ASP A 57 8.64 1.03 -2.92
N LEU A 58 7.83 2.05 -2.63
CA LEU A 58 6.39 1.93 -2.46
C LEU A 58 5.61 2.88 -3.35
N ASP A 59 4.41 2.43 -3.69
CA ASP A 59 3.44 3.19 -4.45
C ASP A 59 2.13 3.36 -3.69
N THR A 60 1.51 4.53 -3.86
CA THR A 60 0.14 4.77 -3.45
C THR A 60 -0.80 4.15 -4.45
N LEU A 61 -1.60 3.17 -4.04
CA LEU A 61 -2.62 2.52 -4.86
C LEU A 61 -3.98 2.62 -4.20
N CYS A 62 -5.05 2.79 -4.99
CA CYS A 62 -6.38 2.56 -4.44
C CYS A 62 -6.56 1.07 -4.14
N ASN A 63 -7.48 0.74 -3.23
CA ASN A 63 -7.80 -0.63 -2.84
C ASN A 63 -8.00 -1.57 -4.05
N TRP A 64 -8.74 -1.12 -5.07
CA TRP A 64 -8.96 -1.92 -6.27
C TRP A 64 -7.66 -2.24 -7.02
N CYS A 65 -6.87 -1.22 -7.37
CA CYS A 65 -5.60 -1.44 -8.06
C CYS A 65 -4.60 -2.23 -7.21
N HIS A 66 -4.64 -2.06 -5.89
CA HIS A 66 -3.80 -2.80 -4.96
C HIS A 66 -4.12 -4.29 -4.98
N GLU A 67 -5.39 -4.67 -4.88
CA GLU A 67 -5.84 -6.07 -4.95
C GLU A 67 -5.61 -6.68 -6.33
N SER A 68 -5.81 -5.88 -7.37
CA SER A 68 -5.52 -6.25 -8.75
C SER A 68 -4.08 -6.74 -8.93
N LEU A 69 -3.12 -6.03 -8.35
CA LEU A 69 -1.70 -6.40 -8.41
C LEU A 69 -1.36 -7.64 -7.60
N HIS A 70 -2.09 -7.92 -6.53
CA HIS A 70 -1.96 -9.18 -5.79
C HIS A 70 -2.62 -10.37 -6.50
N GLY A 71 -3.25 -10.14 -7.65
CA GLY A 71 -3.96 -11.17 -8.41
C GLY A 71 -5.38 -11.45 -7.89
N ASN A 72 -5.91 -10.62 -6.99
CA ASN A 72 -7.23 -10.81 -6.37
C ASN A 72 -8.37 -10.15 -7.19
N PHE A 73 -8.26 -10.15 -8.51
CA PHE A 73 -9.26 -9.54 -9.40
C PHE A 73 -10.48 -10.48 -9.56
N GLY A 74 -11.34 -10.56 -8.54
CA GLY A 74 -12.53 -11.43 -8.56
C GLY A 74 -13.34 -11.46 -7.26
N ASP A 75 -12.70 -11.28 -6.10
CA ASP A 75 -13.32 -11.45 -4.78
C ASP A 75 -14.36 -10.38 -4.39
N TRP A 76 -14.54 -9.34 -5.23
CA TRP A 76 -15.54 -8.29 -5.05
C TRP A 76 -16.76 -8.41 -5.97
N LEU A 77 -16.77 -9.38 -6.90
CA LEU A 77 -17.96 -9.68 -7.71
C LEU A 77 -18.88 -10.69 -7.04
N GLU A 78 -18.46 -11.31 -5.94
CA GLU A 78 -19.20 -12.36 -5.22
C GLU A 78 -19.49 -12.04 -3.74
N GLN A 79 -19.61 -10.75 -3.37
CA GLN A 79 -20.12 -10.33 -2.05
C GLN A 79 -21.40 -9.52 -2.16
#